data_AF-A0A383VDS8-F1
#
_entry.id   AF-A0A383VDS8-F1
#
_cell.length_a   1.000
_cell.length_b   1.000
_cell.length_c   1.000
_cell.angle_alpha   90.00
_cell.angle_beta   90.00
_cell.angle_gamma   90.00
#
_symmetry.space_group_name_H-M   'P 1'
#
loop_
_entity.id
_entity.type
_entity.pdbx_description
1 polymer ?
#
loop_
_entity_poly.entity_id
_entity_poly.type
_entity_poly.pdbx_seq_one_letter_code
_entity_poly.pdbx_strand_id
1 'polypeptide(L)'
;MQVNVLQRARCTALVCKPRRCIRLVRAAADTKQAAVATQQNPWAQPGYKGAVVSQLPEAQQAAAFAAIAAGIAAGTFLCAGVVGPAVSAHLPSFLQVTAKSWFPLGPIFAAAGVAHFTEEQGFKDMYPHQGAWGFWRLPGSDKFHVQWTGVAEILGGAGLCLGALPFDFVPSWLSPASALGLFFLTIAVTPANIYMYTHNAPGPVPPSVTPEIPPQGHAARGVMQMVLLSALWGIATAAS
;
A
#
# COMPACT_ATOMS: atom_id res chain seq x y z
N MET A 1 74.36 -29.73 33.79
CA MET A 1 73.42 -30.81 33.46
C MET A 1 72.10 -30.50 34.14
N GLN A 2 71.07 -30.17 33.35
CA GLN A 2 69.61 -30.17 33.66
C GLN A 2 69.06 -29.28 34.81
N VAL A 3 67.83 -28.75 34.79
CA VAL A 3 66.94 -28.08 33.82
C VAL A 3 65.83 -27.48 34.69
N ASN A 4 65.46 -26.22 34.41
CA ASN A 4 64.33 -25.48 34.98
C ASN A 4 62.98 -26.20 34.75
N VAL A 5 62.12 -26.25 35.77
CA VAL A 5 60.68 -26.59 35.61
C VAL A 5 59.84 -25.34 35.87
N LEU A 6 59.42 -24.70 34.79
CA LEU A 6 58.40 -23.65 34.76
C LEU A 6 57.00 -24.29 34.68
N GLN A 7 56.17 -24.10 35.71
CA GLN A 7 54.73 -24.38 35.65
C GLN A 7 54.05 -23.32 34.75
N ARG A 8 53.49 -23.76 33.62
CA ARG A 8 52.61 -22.95 32.76
C ARG A 8 51.14 -23.17 33.13
N ALA A 9 50.46 -22.08 33.45
CA ALA A 9 49.01 -22.00 33.55
C ALA A 9 48.35 -22.34 32.19
N ARG A 10 47.34 -23.20 32.20
CA ARG A 10 46.49 -23.48 31.03
C ARG A 10 45.34 -22.49 30.99
N CYS A 11 45.40 -21.54 30.04
CA CYS A 11 44.23 -20.79 29.60
C CYS A 11 43.37 -21.69 28.71
N THR A 12 42.22 -22.12 29.20
CA THR A 12 41.22 -22.84 28.40
C THR A 12 40.43 -21.82 27.58
N ALA A 13 40.76 -21.67 26.30
CA ALA A 13 39.99 -20.85 25.37
C ALA A 13 38.62 -21.50 25.11
N LEU A 14 37.55 -20.86 25.60
CA LEU A 14 36.17 -21.16 25.21
C LEU A 14 35.99 -20.80 23.73
N VAL A 15 35.96 -21.83 22.89
CA VAL A 15 35.66 -21.73 21.46
C VAL A 15 34.19 -21.31 21.30
N CYS A 16 33.96 -20.02 21.07
CA CYS A 16 32.64 -19.48 20.77
C CYS A 16 32.19 -19.99 19.38
N LYS A 17 31.10 -20.77 19.33
CA LYS A 17 30.57 -21.34 18.07
C LYS A 17 30.15 -20.20 17.11
N PRO A 18 30.78 -20.06 15.92
CA PRO A 18 30.61 -18.89 15.04
C PRO A 18 29.18 -18.69 14.53
N ARG A 19 28.39 -19.77 14.37
CA ARG A 19 27.01 -19.70 13.87
C ARG A 19 26.04 -18.98 14.81
N ARG A 20 26.29 -19.01 16.13
CA ARG A 20 25.42 -18.34 17.12
C ARG A 20 25.73 -16.84 17.18
N CYS A 21 27.02 -16.50 17.03
CA CYS A 21 27.49 -15.11 16.96
C CYS A 21 26.93 -14.39 15.73
N ILE A 22 26.95 -15.03 14.55
CA ILE A 22 26.41 -14.43 13.31
C ILE A 22 24.91 -14.14 13.42
N ARG A 23 24.10 -15.04 14.00
CA ARG A 23 22.66 -14.79 14.22
C ARG A 23 22.41 -13.65 15.19
N LEU A 24 23.17 -13.56 16.28
CA LEU A 24 23.03 -12.49 17.27
C LEU A 24 23.46 -11.12 16.71
N VAL A 25 24.54 -11.09 15.92
CA VAL A 25 25.02 -9.86 15.26
C VAL A 25 24.01 -9.40 14.20
N ARG A 26 23.41 -10.32 13.45
CA ARG A 26 22.38 -9.98 12.45
C ARG A 26 21.09 -9.48 13.12
N ALA A 27 20.61 -10.18 14.16
CA ALA A 27 19.46 -9.73 14.94
C ALA A 27 19.70 -8.35 15.59
N ALA A 28 20.89 -8.10 16.14
CA ALA A 28 21.23 -6.80 16.73
C ALA A 28 21.39 -5.69 15.68
N ALA A 29 21.87 -6.02 14.48
CA ALA A 29 21.91 -5.10 13.35
C ALA A 29 20.49 -4.77 12.86
N ASP A 30 19.62 -5.77 12.77
CA ASP A 30 18.20 -5.62 12.42
C ASP A 30 17.47 -4.75 13.46
N THR A 31 17.74 -4.94 14.77
CA THR A 31 17.17 -4.09 15.83
C THR A 31 17.68 -2.65 15.76
N LYS A 32 18.98 -2.44 15.47
CA LYS A 32 19.54 -1.09 15.31
C LYS A 32 19.01 -0.38 14.07
N GLN A 33 18.88 -1.07 12.95
CA GLN A 33 18.28 -0.52 11.72
C GLN A 33 16.80 -0.22 11.90
N ALA A 34 16.05 -1.09 12.59
CA ALA A 34 14.66 -0.83 12.96
C ALA A 34 14.54 0.40 13.86
N ALA A 35 15.42 0.54 14.86
CA ALA A 35 15.46 1.69 15.78
C ALA A 35 15.83 3.02 15.09
N VAL A 36 16.77 3.00 14.15
CA VAL A 36 17.15 4.19 13.36
C VAL A 36 16.04 4.59 12.37
N ALA A 37 15.35 3.60 11.76
CA ALA A 37 14.20 3.85 10.89
C ALA A 37 13.00 4.43 11.67
N THR A 38 12.78 4.01 12.92
CA THR A 38 11.75 4.60 13.79
C THR A 38 12.07 6.03 14.21
N GLN A 39 13.34 6.42 14.22
CA GLN A 39 13.78 7.78 14.54
C GLN A 39 13.62 8.74 13.36
N GLN A 40 13.52 8.23 12.12
CA GLN A 40 13.35 9.02 10.89
C GLN A 40 11.87 9.20 10.49
N ASN A 41 11.00 8.25 10.85
CA ASN A 41 9.58 8.26 10.46
C ASN A 41 8.67 8.37 11.71
N PRO A 42 8.29 9.58 12.15
CA PRO A 42 7.54 9.75 13.40
C PRO A 42 6.17 9.07 13.41
N TRP A 43 5.55 8.86 12.25
CA TRP A 43 4.28 8.12 12.12
C TRP A 43 4.38 6.60 12.31
N ALA A 44 5.59 6.03 12.31
CA ALA A 44 5.80 4.64 12.70
C ALA A 44 5.71 4.43 14.22
N GLN A 45 5.68 5.53 15.00
CA GLN A 45 5.55 5.45 16.45
C GLN A 45 4.10 5.17 16.85
N PRO A 46 3.86 4.24 17.79
CA PRO A 46 2.53 4.01 18.35
C PRO A 46 1.88 5.31 18.82
N GLY A 47 0.69 5.62 18.34
CA GLY A 47 -0.05 6.80 18.78
C GLY A 47 0.34 8.13 18.14
N TYR A 48 1.18 8.14 17.11
CA TYR A 48 1.54 9.36 16.39
C TYR A 48 0.29 10.18 16.03
N LYS A 49 0.26 11.45 16.47
CA LYS A 49 -0.86 12.38 16.25
C LYS A 49 -2.24 11.73 16.44
N GLY A 50 -2.47 11.11 17.59
CA GLY A 50 -3.79 10.53 17.90
C GLY A 50 -4.13 9.25 17.12
N ALA A 51 -3.16 8.60 16.48
CA ALA A 51 -3.34 7.30 15.84
C ALA A 51 -3.72 6.21 16.86
N VAL A 52 -5.01 6.07 17.14
CA VAL A 52 -5.53 5.15 18.18
C VAL A 52 -5.17 3.71 17.86
N VAL A 53 -5.30 3.29 16.60
CA VAL A 53 -5.08 1.89 16.22
C VAL A 53 -3.64 1.48 16.47
N SER A 54 -2.65 2.30 16.09
CA SER A 54 -1.23 1.94 16.27
C SER A 54 -0.79 1.84 17.75
N GLN A 55 -1.58 2.35 18.70
CA GLN A 55 -1.34 2.15 20.15
C GLN A 55 -1.85 0.80 20.69
N LEU A 56 -2.75 0.14 19.95
CA LEU A 56 -3.35 -1.10 20.40
C LEU A 56 -2.35 -2.27 20.32
N PRO A 57 -2.56 -3.35 21.09
CA PRO A 57 -1.83 -4.59 20.89
C PRO A 57 -1.92 -5.08 19.43
N GLU A 58 -0.86 -5.69 18.91
CA GLU A 58 -0.76 -6.10 17.50
C GLU A 58 -1.95 -6.92 17.00
N ALA A 59 -2.51 -7.82 17.83
CA ALA A 59 -3.71 -8.59 17.47
C ALA A 59 -4.93 -7.70 17.17
N GLN A 60 -5.10 -6.61 17.92
CA GLN A 60 -6.20 -5.65 17.70
C GLN A 60 -5.91 -4.77 16.48
N GLN A 61 -4.64 -4.43 16.23
CA GLN A 61 -4.24 -3.75 15.00
C GLN A 61 -4.54 -4.60 13.76
N ALA A 62 -4.20 -5.88 13.81
CA ALA A 62 -4.49 -6.83 12.73
C ALA A 62 -6.00 -7.02 12.52
N ALA A 63 -6.77 -7.08 13.60
CA ALA A 63 -8.23 -7.13 13.52
C ALA A 63 -8.81 -5.87 12.87
N ALA A 64 -8.30 -4.67 13.22
CA ALA A 64 -8.71 -3.42 12.60
C ALA A 64 -8.38 -3.39 11.10
N PHE A 65 -7.17 -3.80 10.72
CA PHE A 65 -6.78 -3.96 9.32
C PHE A 65 -7.74 -4.89 8.57
N ALA A 66 -7.98 -6.08 9.12
CA ALA A 66 -8.82 -7.10 8.49
C ALA A 66 -10.28 -6.62 8.35
N ALA A 67 -10.81 -5.93 9.35
CA ALA A 67 -12.16 -5.38 9.32
C ALA A 67 -12.31 -4.30 8.22
N ILE A 68 -11.33 -3.41 8.08
CA ILE A 68 -11.35 -2.37 7.04
C ILE A 68 -11.21 -3.01 5.65
N ALA A 69 -10.27 -3.94 5.48
CA ALA A 69 -10.08 -4.65 4.22
C ALA A 69 -11.34 -5.44 3.81
N ALA A 70 -11.96 -6.15 4.76
CA ALA A 70 -13.22 -6.86 4.54
C ALA A 70 -14.38 -5.90 4.19
N GLY A 71 -14.46 -4.75 4.87
CA GLY A 71 -15.45 -3.72 4.57
C GLY A 71 -15.31 -3.17 3.15
N ILE A 72 -14.08 -2.88 2.71
CA ILE A 72 -13.79 -2.45 1.33
C ILE A 72 -14.18 -3.55 0.34
N ALA A 73 -13.75 -4.80 0.57
CA ALA A 73 -14.06 -5.91 -0.32
C ALA A 73 -15.58 -6.15 -0.43
N ALA A 74 -16.29 -6.18 0.69
CA ALA A 74 -17.74 -6.35 0.72
C ALA A 74 -18.47 -5.17 0.04
N GLY A 75 -18.04 -3.94 0.32
CA GLY A 75 -18.61 -2.74 -0.31
C GLY A 75 -18.41 -2.75 -1.83
N THR A 76 -17.21 -3.05 -2.31
CA THR A 76 -16.92 -3.23 -3.73
C THR A 76 -17.77 -4.33 -4.35
N PHE A 77 -17.89 -5.50 -3.69
CA PHE A 77 -18.72 -6.59 -4.18
C PHE A 77 -20.19 -6.20 -4.28
N LEU A 78 -20.75 -5.52 -3.29
CA LEU A 78 -22.14 -5.05 -3.32
C LEU A 78 -22.36 -4.03 -4.45
N CYS A 79 -21.44 -3.07 -4.60
CA CYS A 79 -21.52 -2.07 -5.66
C CYS A 79 -21.41 -2.70 -7.06
N ALA A 80 -20.43 -3.57 -7.29
CA ALA A 80 -20.16 -4.16 -8.59
C ALA A 80 -21.10 -5.33 -8.95
N GLY A 81 -21.47 -6.17 -7.97
CA GLY A 81 -22.20 -7.42 -8.17
C GLY A 81 -23.70 -7.34 -7.91
N VAL A 82 -24.18 -6.33 -7.17
CA VAL A 82 -25.60 -6.19 -6.82
C VAL A 82 -26.17 -4.88 -7.35
N VAL A 83 -25.60 -3.75 -6.93
CA VAL A 83 -26.13 -2.42 -7.28
C VAL A 83 -25.93 -2.13 -8.77
N GLY A 84 -24.74 -2.34 -9.31
CA GLY A 84 -24.44 -2.13 -10.73
C GLY A 84 -25.41 -2.87 -11.67
N PRO A 85 -25.57 -4.20 -11.52
CA PRO A 85 -26.53 -4.97 -12.30
C PRO A 85 -27.99 -4.52 -12.13
N ALA A 86 -28.41 -4.20 -10.90
CA ALA A 86 -29.77 -3.71 -10.64
C ALA A 86 -30.03 -2.36 -11.32
N VAL A 87 -29.07 -1.42 -11.26
CA VAL A 87 -29.16 -0.14 -11.95
C VAL A 87 -29.16 -0.35 -13.48
N SER A 88 -28.38 -1.30 -13.99
CA SER A 88 -28.40 -1.65 -15.43
C SER A 88 -29.77 -2.14 -15.89
N ALA A 89 -30.40 -3.02 -15.10
CA ALA A 89 -31.68 -3.61 -15.43
C ALA A 89 -32.85 -2.59 -15.36
N HIS A 90 -32.82 -1.67 -14.38
CA HIS A 90 -33.95 -0.79 -14.11
C HIS A 90 -33.77 0.65 -14.62
N LEU A 91 -32.53 1.11 -14.80
CA LEU A 91 -32.19 2.48 -15.19
C LEU A 91 -31.06 2.51 -16.25
N PRO A 92 -31.24 1.88 -17.42
CA PRO A 92 -30.18 1.75 -18.43
C PRO A 92 -29.68 3.10 -18.96
N SER A 93 -30.56 4.10 -19.05
CA SER A 93 -30.19 5.47 -19.47
C SER A 93 -29.29 6.16 -18.44
N PHE A 94 -29.46 5.88 -17.15
CA PHE A 94 -28.59 6.39 -16.09
C PHE A 94 -27.18 5.80 -16.23
N LEU A 95 -27.05 4.49 -16.48
CA LEU A 95 -25.74 3.89 -16.72
C LEU A 95 -25.02 4.47 -17.93
N GLN A 96 -25.71 4.71 -19.05
CA GLN A 96 -25.08 5.31 -20.23
C GLN A 96 -24.49 6.71 -19.96
N VAL A 97 -25.14 7.50 -19.09
CA VAL A 97 -24.64 8.82 -18.68
C VAL A 97 -23.47 8.67 -17.73
N THR A 98 -23.59 7.80 -16.71
CA THR A 98 -22.51 7.59 -15.73
C THR A 98 -21.28 6.89 -16.33
N ALA A 99 -21.43 6.02 -17.31
CA ALA A 99 -20.32 5.36 -18.01
C ALA A 99 -19.32 6.39 -18.59
N LYS A 100 -19.85 7.48 -19.14
CA LYS A 100 -19.04 8.59 -19.68
C LYS A 100 -18.38 9.43 -18.60
N SER A 101 -18.93 9.44 -17.38
CA SER A 101 -18.36 10.18 -16.24
C SER A 101 -17.07 9.56 -15.70
N TRP A 102 -16.74 8.31 -16.07
CA TRP A 102 -15.51 7.63 -15.68
C TRP A 102 -14.33 7.86 -16.62
N PHE A 103 -14.53 8.56 -17.74
CA PHE A 103 -13.44 8.94 -18.65
C PHE A 103 -12.24 9.63 -17.95
N PRO A 104 -12.44 10.51 -16.95
CA PRO A 104 -11.33 11.12 -16.22
C PRO A 104 -10.46 10.15 -15.42
N LEU A 105 -10.86 8.89 -15.22
CA LEU A 105 -10.04 7.92 -14.47
C LEU A 105 -8.68 7.68 -15.11
N GLY A 106 -8.60 7.59 -16.44
CA GLY A 106 -7.34 7.41 -17.16
C GLY A 106 -6.33 8.53 -16.86
N PRO A 107 -6.68 9.80 -17.10
CA PRO A 107 -5.82 10.94 -16.75
C PRO A 107 -5.52 11.03 -15.25
N ILE A 108 -6.48 10.71 -14.37
CA ILE A 108 -6.25 10.73 -12.91
C ILE A 108 -5.19 9.70 -12.51
N PHE A 109 -5.28 8.46 -12.99
CA PHE A 109 -4.26 7.44 -12.71
C PHE A 109 -2.91 7.81 -13.32
N ALA A 110 -2.87 8.33 -14.55
CA ALA A 110 -1.62 8.77 -15.15
C ALA A 110 -0.95 9.88 -14.33
N ALA A 111 -1.74 10.85 -13.85
CA ALA A 111 -1.24 11.93 -12.99
C ALA A 111 -0.81 11.43 -11.61
N ALA A 112 -1.57 10.53 -10.99
CA ALA A 112 -1.17 9.87 -9.73
C ALA A 112 0.15 9.10 -9.90
N GLY A 113 0.33 8.44 -11.04
CA GLY A 113 1.55 7.71 -11.32
C GLY A 113 2.76 8.62 -11.50
N VAL A 114 2.59 9.80 -12.11
CA VAL A 114 3.62 10.86 -12.11
C VAL A 114 3.91 11.36 -10.69
N ALA A 115 2.88 11.53 -9.86
CA ALA A 115 3.02 12.01 -8.48
C ALA A 115 3.88 11.07 -7.63
N HIS A 116 3.89 9.76 -7.89
CA HIS A 116 4.79 8.81 -7.22
C HIS A 116 6.28 9.14 -7.42
N PHE A 117 6.64 9.88 -8.47
CA PHE A 117 8.02 10.32 -8.74
C PHE A 117 8.28 11.76 -8.29
N THR A 118 7.29 12.65 -8.40
CA THR A 118 7.46 14.07 -8.02
C THR A 118 7.27 14.31 -6.52
N GLU A 119 6.42 13.52 -5.87
CA GLU A 119 6.09 13.57 -4.44
C GLU A 119 6.50 12.26 -3.74
N GLU A 120 7.59 11.63 -4.20
CA GLU A 120 8.06 10.29 -3.77
C GLU A 120 8.05 10.12 -2.25
N GLN A 121 8.51 11.14 -1.52
CA GLN A 121 8.57 11.06 -0.06
C GLN A 121 7.19 10.95 0.58
N GLY A 122 6.18 11.69 0.11
CA GLY A 122 4.83 11.60 0.66
C GLY A 122 4.16 10.25 0.42
N PHE A 123 4.50 9.56 -0.68
CA PHE A 123 4.07 8.19 -0.92
C PHE A 123 4.85 7.16 -0.08
N LYS A 124 6.14 7.40 0.17
CA LYS A 124 6.92 6.58 1.10
C LYS A 124 6.45 6.73 2.54
N ASP A 125 5.96 7.92 2.92
CA ASP A 125 5.49 8.17 4.27
C ASP A 125 4.23 7.35 4.62
N MET A 126 3.34 7.16 3.63
CA MET A 126 2.17 6.27 3.79
C MET A 126 2.47 4.78 3.54
N TYR A 127 3.71 4.42 3.17
CA TYR A 127 4.07 3.03 2.97
C TYR A 127 4.15 2.29 4.32
N PRO A 128 3.44 1.17 4.52
CA PRO A 128 3.43 0.50 5.81
C PRO A 128 4.82 -0.02 6.16
N HIS A 129 5.35 0.38 7.32
CA HIS A 129 6.67 -0.05 7.77
C HIS A 129 6.70 -1.57 8.03
N GLN A 130 7.90 -2.14 8.04
CA GLN A 130 8.08 -3.56 8.39
C GLN A 130 7.57 -3.82 9.81
N GLY A 131 6.72 -4.84 9.97
CA GLY A 131 6.06 -5.17 11.23
C GLY A 131 4.75 -4.42 11.50
N ALA A 132 4.28 -3.55 10.60
CA ALA A 132 2.98 -2.89 10.76
C ALA A 132 1.86 -3.92 11.01
N TRP A 133 0.98 -3.61 11.97
CA TRP A 133 -0.10 -4.48 12.45
C TRP A 133 0.36 -5.86 12.96
N GLY A 134 1.65 -6.07 13.24
CA GLY A 134 2.23 -7.33 13.70
C GLY A 134 2.49 -8.37 12.62
N PHE A 135 2.01 -8.18 11.38
CA PHE A 135 2.15 -9.18 10.31
C PHE A 135 2.74 -8.63 9.00
N TRP A 136 2.76 -7.32 8.78
CA TRP A 136 3.18 -6.75 7.50
C TRP A 136 4.68 -6.92 7.26
N ARG A 137 5.06 -7.74 6.28
CA ARG A 137 6.46 -8.03 5.93
C ARG A 137 6.64 -8.15 4.42
N LEU A 138 6.55 -7.04 3.72
CA LEU A 138 6.68 -7.01 2.25
C LEU A 138 8.17 -6.87 1.86
N PRO A 139 8.75 -7.78 1.06
CA PRO A 139 10.13 -7.66 0.61
C PRO A 139 10.31 -6.48 -0.35
N GLY A 140 11.52 -5.91 -0.38
CA GLY A 140 11.83 -4.70 -1.16
C GLY A 140 11.82 -3.43 -0.31
N SER A 141 12.26 -2.32 -0.90
CA SER A 141 12.21 -1.00 -0.26
C SER A 141 10.88 -0.29 -0.53
N ASP A 142 10.51 0.63 0.35
CA ASP A 142 9.44 1.60 0.14
C ASP A 142 9.55 2.29 -1.22
N LYS A 143 10.76 2.76 -1.57
CA LYS A 143 11.07 3.40 -2.85
C LYS A 143 10.76 2.50 -4.04
N PHE A 144 11.14 1.22 -3.98
CA PHE A 144 10.85 0.30 -5.08
C PHE A 144 9.34 0.16 -5.32
N HIS A 145 8.56 -0.05 -4.25
CA HIS A 145 7.11 -0.22 -4.36
C HIS A 145 6.40 1.06 -4.80
N VAL A 146 6.81 2.22 -4.29
CA VAL A 146 6.29 3.53 -4.71
C VAL A 146 6.56 3.76 -6.19
N GLN A 147 7.80 3.56 -6.66
CA GLN A 147 8.14 3.79 -8.06
C GLN A 147 7.45 2.78 -9.00
N TRP A 148 7.39 1.50 -8.63
CA TRP A 148 6.70 0.48 -9.42
C TRP A 148 5.19 0.76 -9.51
N THR A 149 4.57 1.19 -8.41
CA THR A 149 3.17 1.64 -8.40
C THR A 149 2.99 2.80 -9.37
N GLY A 150 3.87 3.80 -9.33
CA GLY A 150 3.85 4.92 -10.26
C GLY A 150 3.91 4.51 -11.72
N VAL A 151 4.79 3.57 -12.08
CA VAL A 151 4.85 3.01 -13.44
C VAL A 151 3.53 2.33 -13.81
N ALA A 152 2.99 1.48 -12.93
CA ALA A 152 1.76 0.74 -13.20
C ALA A 152 0.55 1.68 -13.36
N GLU A 153 0.47 2.76 -12.58
CA GLU A 153 -0.57 3.79 -12.70
C GLU A 153 -0.44 4.59 -14.01
N ILE A 154 0.78 4.98 -14.42
CA ILE A 154 1.02 5.65 -15.71
C ILE A 154 0.57 4.75 -16.86
N LEU A 155 1.02 3.49 -16.88
CA LEU A 155 0.70 2.56 -17.96
C LEU A 155 -0.78 2.21 -18.00
N GLY A 156 -1.39 1.94 -16.85
CA GLY A 156 -2.82 1.67 -16.74
C GLY A 156 -3.66 2.88 -17.12
N GLY A 157 -3.32 4.07 -16.62
CA GLY A 157 -4.02 5.31 -16.93
C GLY A 157 -3.92 5.69 -18.42
N ALA A 158 -2.72 5.60 -19.00
CA ALA A 158 -2.52 5.83 -20.43
C ALA A 158 -3.26 4.80 -21.28
N GLY A 159 -3.26 3.52 -20.90
CA GLY A 159 -4.00 2.47 -21.60
C GLY A 159 -5.52 2.66 -21.54
N LEU A 160 -6.07 3.14 -20.41
CA LEU A 160 -7.47 3.57 -20.32
C LEU A 160 -7.78 4.72 -21.30
N CYS A 161 -6.94 5.75 -21.35
CA CYS A 161 -7.11 6.89 -22.26
C CYS A 161 -7.07 6.45 -23.73
N LEU A 162 -6.03 5.70 -24.11
CA LEU A 162 -5.82 5.25 -25.47
C LEU A 162 -6.92 4.28 -25.90
N GLY A 163 -7.29 3.33 -25.05
CA GLY A 163 -8.34 2.34 -25.31
C GLY A 163 -9.75 2.95 -25.42
N ALA A 164 -9.96 4.19 -24.99
CA ALA A 164 -11.22 4.92 -25.15
C ALA A 164 -11.31 5.70 -26.48
N LEU A 165 -10.23 5.76 -27.27
CA LEU A 165 -10.22 6.47 -28.55
C LEU A 165 -11.01 5.70 -29.62
N PRO A 166 -11.80 6.37 -30.46
CA PRO A 166 -12.64 5.74 -31.49
C PRO A 166 -11.84 5.42 -32.77
N PHE A 167 -10.65 4.84 -32.64
CA PHE A 167 -9.78 4.52 -33.77
C PHE A 167 -9.64 3.00 -33.94
N ASP A 168 -9.87 2.50 -35.15
CA ASP A 168 -9.89 1.06 -35.46
C ASP A 168 -8.54 0.35 -35.23
N PHE A 169 -7.43 1.10 -35.18
CA PHE A 169 -6.10 0.53 -34.89
C PHE A 169 -5.84 0.34 -33.39
N VAL A 170 -6.69 0.89 -32.52
CA VAL A 170 -6.59 0.69 -31.08
C VAL A 170 -7.22 -0.64 -30.71
N PRO A 171 -6.48 -1.57 -30.08
CA PRO A 171 -7.05 -2.86 -29.73
C PRO A 171 -8.19 -2.72 -28.71
N SER A 172 -9.33 -3.35 -28.98
CA SER A 172 -10.54 -3.27 -28.13
C SER A 172 -10.33 -3.80 -26.71
N TRP A 173 -9.33 -4.67 -26.50
CA TRP A 173 -8.97 -5.21 -25.19
C TRP A 173 -8.14 -4.24 -24.34
N LEU A 174 -7.60 -3.16 -24.90
CA LEU A 174 -6.65 -2.28 -24.21
C LEU A 174 -7.28 -1.62 -22.98
N SER A 175 -8.43 -0.96 -23.14
CA SER A 175 -9.12 -0.30 -22.02
C SER A 175 -9.56 -1.31 -20.94
N PRO A 176 -10.22 -2.44 -21.28
CA PRO A 176 -10.54 -3.49 -20.30
C PRO A 176 -9.34 -4.05 -19.55
N ALA A 177 -8.24 -4.35 -20.26
CA ALA A 177 -7.02 -4.88 -19.65
C ALA A 177 -6.35 -3.85 -18.71
N SER A 178 -6.32 -2.58 -19.12
CA SER A 178 -5.82 -1.49 -18.29
C SER A 178 -6.68 -1.27 -17.05
N ALA A 179 -8.01 -1.32 -17.19
CA ALA A 179 -8.94 -1.22 -16.07
C ALA A 179 -8.72 -2.36 -15.06
N LEU A 180 -8.55 -3.59 -15.55
CA LEU A 180 -8.29 -4.76 -14.72
C LEU A 180 -6.92 -4.67 -14.02
N GLY A 181 -5.90 -4.19 -14.73
CA GLY A 181 -4.58 -3.94 -14.14
C GLY A 181 -4.65 -2.92 -13.00
N LEU A 182 -5.34 -1.79 -13.23
CA LEU A 182 -5.56 -0.75 -12.22
C LEU A 182 -6.44 -1.24 -11.06
N PHE A 183 -7.40 -2.12 -11.32
CA PHE A 183 -8.22 -2.75 -10.28
C PHE A 183 -7.34 -3.57 -9.31
N PHE A 184 -6.50 -4.46 -9.85
CA PHE A 184 -5.59 -5.25 -9.03
C PHE A 184 -4.51 -4.39 -8.37
N LEU A 185 -4.02 -3.36 -9.04
CA LEU A 185 -3.10 -2.40 -8.45
C LEU A 185 -3.74 -1.70 -7.24
N THR A 186 -4.98 -1.23 -7.38
CA THR A 186 -5.73 -0.57 -6.30
C THR A 186 -5.91 -1.51 -5.10
N ILE A 187 -6.18 -2.80 -5.34
CA ILE A 187 -6.19 -3.83 -4.28
C ILE A 187 -4.81 -3.94 -3.62
N ALA A 188 -3.75 -4.05 -4.42
CA ALA A 188 -2.38 -4.23 -3.92
C ALA A 188 -1.90 -3.05 -3.06
N VAL A 189 -2.31 -1.81 -3.38
CA VAL A 189 -1.95 -0.60 -2.62
C VAL A 189 -2.94 -0.24 -1.51
N THR A 190 -4.05 -0.99 -1.36
CA THR A 190 -5.03 -0.80 -0.28
C THR A 190 -4.40 -0.76 1.12
N PRO A 191 -3.37 -1.59 1.44
CA PRO A 191 -2.68 -1.51 2.72
C PRO A 191 -2.11 -0.12 3.03
N ALA A 192 -1.65 0.65 2.04
CA ALA A 192 -1.19 2.03 2.27
C ALA A 192 -2.34 2.95 2.75
N ASN A 193 -3.53 2.82 2.17
CA ASN A 193 -4.71 3.57 2.61
C ASN A 193 -5.15 3.18 4.03
N ILE A 194 -5.09 1.89 4.38
CA ILE A 194 -5.36 1.41 5.75
C ILE A 194 -4.29 1.93 6.72
N TYR A 195 -3.04 2.00 6.28
CA TYR A 195 -1.93 2.49 7.09
C TYR A 195 -2.06 3.96 7.43
N MET A 196 -2.47 4.79 6.46
CA MET A 196 -2.81 6.19 6.72
C MET A 196 -3.85 6.35 7.84
N TYR A 197 -4.90 5.51 7.87
CA TYR A 197 -5.89 5.56 8.96
C TYR A 197 -5.33 5.04 10.30
N THR A 198 -4.65 3.90 10.26
CA THR A 198 -4.23 3.21 11.50
C THR A 198 -3.04 3.86 12.19
N HIS A 199 -2.18 4.55 11.45
CA HIS A 199 -0.94 5.15 11.94
C HIS A 199 -0.93 6.69 11.79
N ASN A 200 -2.01 7.27 11.28
CA ASN A 200 -2.10 8.69 10.92
C ASN A 200 -0.90 9.14 10.06
N ALA A 201 -0.45 8.25 9.17
CA ALA A 201 0.71 8.48 8.33
C ALA A 201 0.39 9.60 7.32
N PRO A 202 1.31 10.57 7.13
CA PRO A 202 1.07 11.62 6.17
C PRO A 202 1.05 11.02 4.76
N GLY A 203 0.09 11.46 3.96
CA GLY A 203 0.05 11.13 2.54
C GLY A 203 0.91 12.09 1.70
N PRO A 204 0.70 12.18 0.38
CA PRO A 204 1.40 13.10 -0.49
C PRO A 204 0.71 14.46 -0.39
N VAL A 205 0.81 15.07 0.79
CA VAL A 205 0.24 16.37 1.11
C VAL A 205 1.39 17.34 1.35
N PRO A 206 1.34 18.57 0.81
CA PRO A 206 2.41 19.55 1.02
C PRO A 206 2.71 19.73 2.51
N PRO A 207 3.98 19.92 2.92
CA PRO A 207 4.37 20.05 4.33
C PRO A 207 3.63 21.17 5.09
N SER A 208 3.16 22.19 4.37
CA SER A 208 2.37 23.32 4.88
C SER A 208 0.92 22.96 5.23
N VAL A 209 0.43 21.81 4.79
CA VAL A 209 -0.92 21.31 5.02
C VAL A 209 -0.81 19.95 5.72
N THR A 210 -0.41 19.99 7.00
CA THR A 210 -0.44 18.80 7.86
C THR A 210 -1.55 18.87 8.93
N PRO A 211 -2.82 19.22 8.61
CA PRO A 211 -3.89 18.87 9.50
C PRO A 211 -4.00 17.34 9.52
N GLU A 212 -4.00 16.79 10.72
CA GLU A 212 -4.46 15.43 11.00
C GLU A 212 -5.75 15.17 10.20
N ILE A 213 -5.77 14.10 9.41
CA ILE A 213 -6.96 13.78 8.62
C ILE A 213 -8.02 13.30 9.61
N PRO A 214 -9.17 13.96 9.73
CA PRO A 214 -10.20 13.52 10.66
C PRO A 214 -10.68 12.11 10.29
N PRO A 215 -11.18 11.30 11.23
CA PRO A 215 -11.65 9.94 10.96
C PRO A 215 -12.65 9.85 9.79
N GLN A 216 -13.47 10.88 9.62
CA GLN A 216 -14.43 11.02 8.51
C GLN A 216 -13.73 11.10 7.14
N GLY A 217 -12.57 11.76 7.05
CA GLY A 217 -11.76 11.83 5.84
C GLY A 217 -11.20 10.47 5.44
N HIS A 218 -10.81 9.64 6.41
CA HIS A 218 -10.41 8.26 6.16
C HIS A 218 -11.58 7.39 5.70
N ALA A 219 -12.76 7.55 6.31
CA ALA A 219 -13.97 6.86 5.86
C ALA A 219 -14.34 7.25 4.42
N ALA A 220 -14.27 8.54 4.07
CA ALA A 220 -14.50 9.02 2.71
C ALA A 220 -13.52 8.40 1.70
N ARG A 221 -12.22 8.27 2.05
CA ARG A 221 -11.24 7.56 1.22
C ARG A 221 -11.62 6.09 1.02
N GLY A 222 -12.05 5.40 2.07
CA GLY A 222 -12.51 4.01 1.98
C GLY A 222 -13.71 3.86 1.03
N VAL A 223 -14.71 4.73 1.15
CA VAL A 223 -15.89 4.73 0.26
C VAL A 223 -15.48 5.05 -1.19
N MET A 224 -14.65 6.06 -1.41
CA MET A 224 -14.15 6.40 -2.75
C MET A 224 -13.36 5.25 -3.36
N GLN A 225 -12.61 4.48 -2.56
CA GLN A 225 -11.92 3.29 -3.04
C GLN A 225 -12.90 2.19 -3.46
N MET A 226 -13.99 1.98 -2.73
CA MET A 226 -15.04 1.02 -3.13
C MET A 226 -15.65 1.40 -4.47
N VAL A 227 -15.96 2.70 -4.66
CA VAL A 227 -16.50 3.26 -5.91
C VAL A 227 -15.50 3.09 -7.04
N LEU A 228 -14.23 3.43 -6.82
CA LEU A 228 -13.15 3.30 -7.80
C LEU A 228 -12.96 1.85 -8.27
N LEU A 229 -12.87 0.91 -7.32
CA LEU A 229 -12.76 -0.52 -7.63
C LEU A 229 -13.98 -1.01 -8.42
N SER A 230 -15.18 -0.54 -8.07
CA SER A 230 -16.41 -0.92 -8.79
C SER A 230 -16.44 -0.36 -10.21
N ALA A 231 -15.99 0.88 -10.41
CA ALA A 231 -15.89 1.51 -11.72
C ALA A 231 -14.87 0.80 -12.61
N LEU A 232 -13.67 0.51 -12.09
CA LEU A 232 -12.64 -0.23 -12.80
C LEU A 232 -13.09 -1.65 -13.18
N TRP A 233 -13.78 -2.33 -12.26
CA TRP A 233 -14.39 -3.63 -12.56
C TRP A 233 -15.41 -3.52 -13.69
N GLY A 234 -16.31 -2.54 -13.63
CA GLY A 234 -17.30 -2.30 -14.68
C GLY A 234 -16.67 -2.06 -16.05
N ILE A 235 -15.61 -1.25 -16.14
CA ILE A 235 -14.87 -1.01 -17.40
C ILE A 235 -14.20 -2.31 -17.88
N ALA A 236 -13.58 -3.08 -16.97
CA ALA A 236 -12.92 -4.34 -17.31
C ALA A 236 -13.90 -5.39 -17.88
N THR A 237 -15.14 -5.43 -17.39
CA THR A 237 -16.15 -6.41 -17.83
C THR A 237 -17.06 -5.91 -18.95
N ALA A 238 -17.05 -4.62 -19.29
CA ALA A 238 -17.94 -4.04 -20.31
C ALA A 238 -17.64 -4.52 -21.75
N ALA A 239 -16.47 -5.14 -21.98
CA ALA A 239 -16.09 -5.70 -23.28
C ALA A 239 -16.37 -7.21 -23.41
N SER A 240 -17.05 -7.82 -22.43
CA SER A 240 -17.43 -9.25 -22.40
C SER A 240 -18.86 -9.48 -22.86
#